data_AF-A0A139D1B3-F1
#
_entry.id   AF-A0A139D1B3-F1
#
_cell.length_a   1.000
_cell.length_b   1.000
_cell.length_c   1.000
_cell.angle_alpha   90.00
_cell.angle_beta   90.00
_cell.angle_gamma   90.00
#
_symmetry.space_group_name_H-M   'P 1'
#
loop_
_entity.id
_entity.type
_entity.pdbx_description
1 polymer ?
#
loop_
_entity_poly.entity_id
_entity_poly.type
_entity_poly.pdbx_seq_one_letter_code
_entity_poly.pdbx_strand_id
1 'polypeptide(L)'
;LPSFAHGDFRGLDLRGLDATGLDFRHAYFRGADLRGIDFSRSRMEGVSIASAKISGCYFPHRLEADEIVMSLNHGTRMRYTILPK
;
A
#
# COMPACT_ATOMS: atom_id res chain seq x y z
N LEU A 1 -9.03 -14.15 3.83
CA LEU A 1 -9.70 -12.86 3.56
C LEU A 1 -9.73 -12.62 2.06
N PRO A 2 -10.65 -11.79 1.54
CA PRO A 2 -10.76 -11.54 0.11
C PRO A 2 -9.46 -11.02 -0.47
N SER A 3 -9.19 -11.43 -1.71
CA SER A 3 -8.05 -10.97 -2.49
C SER A 3 -8.49 -9.86 -3.43
N PHE A 4 -7.73 -8.78 -3.40
CA PHE A 4 -7.79 -7.61 -4.27
C PHE A 4 -6.48 -7.46 -5.06
N ALA A 5 -5.72 -8.55 -5.19
CA ALA A 5 -4.47 -8.56 -5.91
C ALA A 5 -4.66 -8.11 -7.36
N HIS A 6 -3.69 -7.36 -7.88
CA HIS A 6 -3.74 -6.73 -9.21
C HIS A 6 -4.88 -5.72 -9.42
N GLY A 7 -5.62 -5.38 -8.36
CA GLY A 7 -6.73 -4.43 -8.44
C GLY A 7 -6.30 -3.04 -8.87
N ASP A 8 -7.21 -2.34 -9.53
CA ASP A 8 -7.06 -0.95 -9.93
C ASP A 8 -7.93 -0.07 -9.04
N PHE A 9 -7.28 0.72 -8.19
CA PHE A 9 -7.90 1.62 -7.24
C PHE A 9 -7.48 3.07 -7.46
N ARG A 10 -7.01 3.39 -8.67
CA ARG A 10 -6.47 4.71 -9.00
C ARG A 10 -7.55 5.79 -8.83
N GLY A 11 -7.20 6.87 -8.13
CA GLY A 11 -8.07 8.03 -7.90
C GLY A 11 -9.27 7.80 -6.99
N LEU A 12 -9.44 6.60 -6.42
CA LEU A 12 -10.56 6.31 -5.52
C LEU A 12 -10.37 6.96 -4.16
N ASP A 13 -11.48 7.32 -3.52
CA ASP A 13 -11.54 7.61 -2.09
C ASP A 13 -11.79 6.32 -1.33
N LEU A 14 -10.79 5.87 -0.56
CA LEU A 14 -10.84 4.62 0.20
C LEU A 14 -10.84 4.85 1.71
N ARG A 15 -11.02 6.10 2.14
CA ARG A 15 -11.05 6.44 3.57
C ARG A 15 -12.12 5.60 4.28
N GLY A 16 -11.76 5.04 5.44
CA GLY A 16 -12.64 4.18 6.24
C GLY A 16 -12.69 2.72 5.80
N LEU A 17 -11.92 2.32 4.77
CA LEU A 17 -11.74 0.91 4.42
C LEU A 17 -11.08 0.14 5.58
N ASP A 18 -11.71 -0.95 6.02
CA ASP A 18 -11.04 -1.96 6.84
C ASP A 18 -10.12 -2.81 5.95
N ALA A 19 -8.82 -2.52 6.01
CA ALA A 19 -7.81 -3.22 5.24
C ALA A 19 -7.24 -4.46 5.97
N THR A 20 -7.72 -4.78 7.17
CA THR A 20 -7.14 -5.81 8.03
C THR A 20 -7.10 -7.16 7.32
N GLY A 21 -5.89 -7.67 7.06
CA GLY A 21 -5.65 -8.98 6.45
C GLY A 21 -6.04 -9.11 4.98
N LEU A 22 -6.43 -8.02 4.31
CA LEU A 22 -6.68 -7.99 2.88
C LEU A 22 -5.40 -8.22 2.08
N ASP A 23 -5.55 -8.84 0.91
CA ASP A 23 -4.46 -9.06 -0.03
C ASP A 23 -4.55 -8.06 -1.18
N PHE A 24 -3.63 -7.09 -1.21
CA PHE A 24 -3.53 -6.06 -2.25
C PHE A 24 -2.33 -6.27 -3.16
N ARG A 25 -1.69 -7.45 -3.15
CA ARG A 25 -0.44 -7.65 -3.90
C ARG A 25 -0.56 -7.20 -5.36
N HIS A 26 0.43 -6.45 -5.82
CA HIS A 26 0.49 -5.90 -7.17
C HIS A 26 -0.58 -4.86 -7.58
N ALA A 27 -1.44 -4.42 -6.66
CA ALA A 27 -2.47 -3.42 -6.92
C ALA A 27 -1.92 -2.00 -7.18
N TYR A 28 -2.75 -1.16 -7.80
CA TYR A 28 -2.43 0.24 -8.09
C TYR A 28 -3.34 1.20 -7.31
N PHE A 29 -2.74 2.12 -6.56
CA PHE A 29 -3.45 3.16 -5.80
C PHE A 29 -3.05 4.57 -6.24
N ARG A 30 -2.62 4.74 -7.50
CA ARG A 30 -2.15 6.06 -7.97
C ARG A 30 -3.21 7.14 -7.73
N GLY A 31 -2.86 8.18 -6.99
CA GLY A 31 -3.76 9.30 -6.69
C GLY A 31 -4.94 8.96 -5.76
N ALA A 32 -4.98 7.75 -5.18
CA ALA A 32 -6.05 7.37 -4.26
C ALA A 32 -5.95 8.14 -2.93
N ASP A 33 -7.10 8.31 -2.26
CA ASP A 33 -7.15 8.83 -0.90
C ASP A 33 -7.15 7.68 0.10
N LEU A 34 -6.00 7.45 0.73
CA LEU A 34 -5.77 6.35 1.67
C LEU A 34 -5.71 6.82 3.13
N ARG A 35 -5.96 8.11 3.39
CA ARG A 35 -5.68 8.74 4.68
C ARG A 35 -6.35 7.99 5.84
N GLY A 36 -5.55 7.68 6.87
CA GLY A 36 -6.01 7.03 8.10
C GLY A 36 -6.25 5.52 8.01
N ILE A 37 -5.95 4.86 6.88
CA ILE A 37 -6.12 3.41 6.76
C ILE A 37 -4.96 2.67 7.45
N ASP A 38 -5.29 1.63 8.21
CA ASP A 38 -4.31 0.70 8.80
C ASP A 38 -4.06 -0.48 7.86
N PHE A 39 -2.91 -0.48 7.17
CA PHE A 39 -2.45 -1.60 6.35
C PHE A 39 -1.48 -2.52 7.07
N SER A 40 -1.22 -2.34 8.37
CA SER A 40 -0.18 -3.07 9.11
C SER A 40 -0.30 -4.60 9.02
N ARG A 41 -1.52 -5.11 8.80
CA ARG A 41 -1.83 -6.53 8.64
C ARG A 41 -2.20 -6.94 7.21
N SER A 42 -2.12 -6.03 6.24
CA SER A 42 -2.43 -6.31 4.84
C SER A 42 -1.21 -6.84 4.08
N ARG A 43 -1.44 -7.54 2.97
CA ARG A 43 -0.37 -7.94 2.04
C ARG A 43 -0.23 -6.88 0.96
N MET A 44 0.90 -6.16 0.96
CA MET A 44 1.14 -5.04 0.04
C MET A 44 2.34 -5.27 -0.88
N GLU A 45 2.83 -6.51 -1.01
CA GLU A 45 3.96 -6.81 -1.88
C GLU A 45 3.66 -6.40 -3.33
N GLY A 46 4.52 -5.57 -3.92
CA GLY A 46 4.37 -5.10 -5.30
C GLY A 46 3.31 -4.02 -5.55
N VAL A 47 2.70 -3.48 -4.49
CA VAL A 47 1.76 -2.35 -4.60
C VAL A 47 2.49 -1.09 -5.06
N SER A 48 1.80 -0.26 -5.86
CA SER A 48 2.25 1.10 -6.19
C SER A 48 1.27 2.14 -5.64
N ILE A 49 1.78 3.08 -4.84
CA ILE A 49 1.00 4.17 -4.22
C ILE A 49 1.33 5.56 -4.80
N ALA A 50 1.77 5.60 -6.06
CA ALA A 50 2.22 6.84 -6.72
C ALA A 50 1.24 8.01 -6.50
N SER A 51 1.69 9.11 -5.90
CA SER A 51 0.85 10.29 -5.65
C SER A 51 -0.41 10.05 -4.79
N ALA A 52 -0.51 8.94 -4.07
CA ALA A 52 -1.61 8.68 -3.14
C ALA A 52 -1.53 9.60 -1.90
N LYS A 53 -2.68 9.89 -1.28
CA LYS A 53 -2.71 10.62 0.00
C LYS A 53 -2.61 9.60 1.14
N ILE A 54 -1.49 9.60 1.85
CA ILE A 54 -1.17 8.57 2.87
C ILE A 54 -1.04 9.12 4.30
N SER A 55 -1.51 10.34 4.56
CA SER A 55 -1.43 10.92 5.91
C SER A 55 -2.17 10.04 6.93
N GLY A 56 -1.49 9.67 8.01
CA GLY A 56 -2.04 8.82 9.07
C GLY A 56 -2.18 7.34 8.69
N CYS A 57 -1.61 6.88 7.57
CA CYS A 57 -1.59 5.46 7.25
C CYS A 57 -0.58 4.69 8.11
N TYR A 58 -0.94 3.49 8.53
CA TYR A 58 0.02 2.50 9.00
C TYR A 58 0.37 1.55 7.85
N PHE A 59 1.66 1.32 7.63
CA PHE A 59 2.15 0.33 6.67
C PHE A 59 2.65 -0.93 7.39
N PRO A 60 2.69 -2.08 6.70
CA PRO A 60 3.36 -3.29 7.20
C PRO A 60 4.78 -2.99 7.68
N HIS A 61 5.16 -3.46 8.88
CA HIS A 61 6.50 -3.24 9.46
C HIS A 61 7.67 -3.68 8.57
N ARG A 62 7.43 -4.64 7.66
CA ARG A 62 8.45 -5.14 6.70
C ARG A 62 8.68 -4.20 5.50
N LEU A 63 7.94 -3.09 5.40
CA LEU A 63 8.16 -2.03 4.41
C LEU A 63 8.90 -0.87 5.07
N GLU A 64 10.12 -0.62 4.60
CA GLU A 64 10.92 0.50 5.06
C GLU A 64 10.36 1.83 4.57
N ALA A 65 10.59 2.88 5.35
CA ALA A 65 10.15 4.23 5.00
C ALA A 65 10.65 4.67 3.62
N ASP A 66 11.91 4.39 3.29
CA ASP A 66 12.49 4.74 1.99
C ASP A 66 11.73 4.08 0.84
N GLU A 67 11.29 2.83 0.99
CA GLU A 67 10.62 2.09 -0.07
C GLU A 67 9.17 2.56 -0.27
N ILE A 68 8.50 2.96 0.82
CA ILE A 68 7.21 3.65 0.78
C ILE A 68 7.36 5.00 0.05
N VAL A 69 8.39 5.78 0.41
CA VAL A 69 8.68 7.08 -0.21
C VAL A 69 9.04 6.94 -1.68
N MET A 70 9.84 5.95 -2.06
CA MET A 70 10.15 5.65 -3.47
C MET A 70 8.89 5.34 -4.26
N SER A 71 7.98 4.54 -3.72
CA SER A 71 6.71 4.24 -4.39
C SER A 71 5.81 5.45 -4.50
N LEU A 72 5.72 6.26 -3.43
CA LEU A 72 4.91 7.47 -3.41
C LEU A 72 5.37 8.50 -4.45
N ASN A 73 6.68 8.74 -4.52
CA ASN A 73 7.27 9.81 -5.33
C ASN A 73 7.57 9.39 -6.77
N HIS A 74 7.99 8.13 -6.98
CA HIS A 74 8.45 7.64 -8.28
C HIS A 74 7.53 6.57 -8.88
N GLY A 75 6.55 6.09 -8.13
CA GLY A 75 5.62 5.06 -8.59
C GLY A 75 6.23 3.68 -8.73
N THR A 76 7.40 3.44 -8.13
CA THR A 76 7.98 2.10 -8.03
C THR A 76 7.02 1.15 -7.33
N ARG A 77 7.15 -0.15 -7.62
CA ARG A 77 6.42 -1.18 -6.88
C ARG A 77 7.17 -1.51 -5.61
N MET A 78 6.49 -1.40 -4.47
CA MET A 78 7.09 -1.64 -3.17
C MET A 78 7.57 -3.08 -3.04
N ARG A 79 8.79 -3.24 -2.53
CA ARG A 79 9.40 -4.53 -2.21
C ARG A 79 9.54 -4.62 -0.71
N TYR A 80 9.28 -5.79 -0.18
CA TYR A 80 9.47 -6.02 1.24
C TYR A 80 10.95 -6.30 1.48
N THR A 81 11.48 -5.75 2.56
CA THR A 81 12.82 -6.11 2.99
C THR A 81 12.82 -7.60 3.29
N ILE A 82 13.64 -8.34 2.56
CA ILE A 82 13.99 -9.69 2.95
C ILE A 82 15.05 -9.51 4.03
N LEU A 83 14.65 -9.58 5.29
CA LEU A 83 15.63 -9.69 6.37
C LEU A 83 16.47 -10.95 6.08
N PRO A 84 17.80 -10.86 6.03
CA PRO A 84 18.62 -12.06 6.04
C PRO A 84 18.23 -12.87 7.28
N LYS A 85 18.08 -14.18 7.10
CA LYS A 85 17.79 -15.11 8.20
C LYS A 85 18.87 -15.05 9.26
#